data_AF-A0A383F3B7-F1
#
_entry.id   AF-A0A383F3B7-F1
#
_cell.length_a   1.000
_cell.length_b   1.000
_cell.length_c   1.000
_cell.angle_alpha   90.00
_cell.angle_beta   90.00
_cell.angle_gamma   90.00
#
_symmetry.space_group_name_H-M   'P 1'
#
loop_
_entity.id
_entity.type
_entity.pdbx_description
1 polymer ?
#
loop_
_entity_poly.entity_id
_entity_poly.type
_entity_poly.pdbx_seq_one_letter_code
_entity_poly.pdbx_strand_id
1 'polypeptide(L)'
;THVILIDLTQKGVTGKAAEKALEKASITVNKNMVPFDELSPFITSGIRVGTPAITTRGMGRNEMNHIVDLIDQVICDIDNDATINRVGAEVKSVCESFPLYRELHD
;
A
#
# COMPACT_ATOMS: atom_id res chain seq x y z
N THR A 1 -18.73 3.61 -2.61
CA THR A 1 -17.60 2.81 -3.13
C THR A 1 -16.47 2.80 -2.11
N HIS A 2 -15.64 1.74 -2.06
CA HIS A 2 -14.66 1.49 -0.98
C HIS A 2 -13.24 1.13 -1.48
N VAL A 3 -13.04 1.12 -2.80
CA VAL A 3 -11.77 0.82 -3.46
C VAL A 3 -11.43 1.90 -4.47
N ILE A 4 -10.12 2.06 -4.72
CA ILE A 4 -9.55 2.96 -5.72
C ILE A 4 -8.55 2.16 -6.55
N LEU A 5 -8.52 2.43 -7.84
CA LEU A 5 -7.52 1.92 -8.77
C LEU A 5 -6.53 3.05 -9.09
N ILE A 6 -5.25 2.80 -8.86
CA ILE A 6 -4.18 3.76 -9.06
C ILE A 6 -3.35 3.31 -10.26
N ASP A 7 -3.19 4.21 -11.23
CA ASP A 7 -2.33 4.03 -12.40
C ASP A 7 -0.91 4.53 -12.08
N LEU A 8 0.09 3.67 -12.30
CA LEU A 8 1.49 3.93 -11.98
C LEU A 8 2.35 4.22 -13.23
N THR A 9 1.74 4.28 -14.42
CA THR A 9 2.46 4.54 -15.69
C THR A 9 3.29 5.82 -15.64
N GLN A 10 2.78 6.91 -15.05
CA GLN A 10 3.50 8.18 -14.90
C GLN A 10 4.73 8.10 -13.99
N LYS A 11 4.81 7.07 -13.14
CA LYS A 11 5.97 6.80 -12.27
C LYS A 11 6.93 5.79 -12.91
N GLY A 12 6.59 5.21 -14.06
CA GLY A 12 7.40 4.17 -14.71
C GLY A 12 7.45 2.86 -13.91
N VAL A 13 6.50 2.63 -13.00
CA VAL A 13 6.47 1.48 -12.09
C VAL A 13 5.38 0.51 -12.53
N THR A 14 5.71 -0.79 -12.58
CA THR A 14 4.71 -1.83 -12.83
C THR A 14 3.92 -2.18 -11.57
N GLY A 15 2.68 -2.61 -11.71
CA GLY A 15 1.86 -3.06 -10.58
C GLY A 15 2.50 -4.22 -9.81
N LYS A 16 3.16 -5.16 -10.51
CA LYS A 16 3.91 -6.27 -9.91
C LYS A 16 5.10 -5.78 -9.07
N ALA A 17 5.84 -4.78 -9.55
CA ALA A 17 6.96 -4.21 -8.79
C ALA A 17 6.44 -3.48 -7.55
N ALA A 18 5.40 -2.65 -7.70
CA ALA A 18 4.78 -1.92 -6.61
C ALA A 18 4.24 -2.86 -5.53
N GLU A 19 3.47 -3.89 -5.92
CA GLU A 19 2.94 -4.92 -5.01
C GLU A 19 4.05 -5.55 -4.18
N LYS A 20 5.16 -5.96 -4.81
CA LYS A 20 6.30 -6.60 -4.11
C LYS A 20 7.06 -5.65 -3.20
N ALA A 21 7.30 -4.40 -3.62
CA ALA A 21 8.04 -3.43 -2.81
C ALA A 21 7.22 -2.97 -1.60
N LEU A 22 5.92 -2.73 -1.78
CA LEU A 22 5.00 -2.38 -0.70
C LEU A 22 4.83 -3.55 0.28
N GLU A 23 4.78 -4.80 -0.21
CA GLU A 23 4.75 -5.98 0.65
C GLU A 23 5.99 -6.06 1.57
N LYS A 24 7.19 -5.80 1.04
CA LYS A 24 8.41 -5.69 1.86
C LYS A 24 8.29 -4.59 2.93
N ALA A 25 7.61 -3.50 2.63
CA ALA A 25 7.33 -2.41 3.56
C ALA A 25 6.12 -2.68 4.48
N SER A 26 5.64 -3.93 4.58
CA SER A 26 4.45 -4.33 5.36
C SER A 26 3.13 -3.65 4.92
N ILE A 27 3.05 -3.19 3.67
CA ILE A 27 1.84 -2.62 3.06
C ILE A 27 1.31 -3.61 2.01
N THR A 28 0.20 -4.27 2.31
CA THR A 28 -0.41 -5.21 1.36
C THR A 28 -1.37 -4.51 0.41
N VAL A 29 -1.06 -4.57 -0.89
CA VAL A 29 -1.94 -4.14 -1.98
C VAL A 29 -2.07 -5.27 -3.01
N ASN A 30 -2.88 -5.07 -4.04
CA ASN A 30 -2.98 -6.00 -5.16
C ASN A 30 -2.64 -5.29 -6.47
N LYS A 31 -1.74 -5.88 -7.28
CA LYS A 31 -1.53 -5.44 -8.66
C LYS A 31 -2.82 -5.63 -9.45
N ASN A 32 -3.17 -4.65 -10.28
CA ASN A 32 -4.43 -4.69 -11.01
C ASN A 32 -4.29 -3.97 -12.35
N MET A 33 -4.93 -4.49 -13.38
CA MET A 33 -4.96 -3.83 -14.68
C MET A 33 -5.69 -2.49 -14.59
N VAL A 34 -5.18 -1.50 -15.33
CA VAL A 34 -5.85 -0.22 -15.58
C VAL A 34 -6.63 -0.26 -16.90
N PRO A 35 -7.55 0.69 -17.17
CA PRO A 35 -8.18 0.77 -18.47
C PRO A 35 -7.14 0.85 -19.59
N PHE A 36 -7.26 0.00 -20.61
CA PHE A 36 -6.32 -0.07 -21.74
C PHE A 36 -4.86 -0.37 -21.35
N ASP A 37 -4.65 -1.12 -20.25
CA ASP A 37 -3.31 -1.52 -19.81
C ASP A 37 -2.53 -2.24 -20.92
N GLU A 38 -1.35 -1.71 -21.26
CA GLU A 38 -0.46 -2.28 -22.27
C GLU A 38 0.35 -3.47 -21.73
N LEU A 39 0.45 -3.61 -20.40
CA LEU A 39 1.18 -4.69 -19.75
C LEU A 39 0.29 -5.92 -19.52
N SER A 40 0.92 -7.09 -19.47
CA SER A 40 0.20 -8.35 -19.25
C SER A 40 -0.48 -8.42 -17.88
N PRO A 41 -1.53 -9.24 -17.70
CA PRO A 41 -2.20 -9.45 -16.41
C PRO A 41 -1.26 -9.92 -15.27
N PHE A 42 -0.09 -10.49 -15.61
CA PHE A 42 0.91 -10.92 -14.62
C PHE A 42 1.79 -9.77 -14.12
N ILE A 43 1.85 -8.65 -14.85
CA ILE A 43 2.71 -7.49 -14.56
C ILE A 43 1.84 -6.29 -14.16
N THR A 44 0.89 -5.89 -15.01
CA THR A 44 -0.04 -4.75 -14.87
C THR A 44 0.65 -3.39 -14.69
N SER A 45 -0.09 -2.30 -14.91
CA SER A 45 0.39 -0.92 -14.74
C SER A 45 -0.21 -0.21 -13.53
N GLY A 46 -0.98 -0.90 -12.69
CA GLY A 46 -1.63 -0.29 -11.54
C GLY A 46 -1.74 -1.15 -10.30
N ILE A 47 -2.24 -0.55 -9.23
CA ILE A 47 -2.54 -1.20 -7.96
C ILE A 47 -3.94 -0.82 -7.49
N ARG A 48 -4.61 -1.76 -6.81
CA ARG A 48 -5.92 -1.52 -6.18
C ARG A 48 -5.75 -1.40 -4.67
N VAL A 49 -6.32 -0.34 -4.11
CA VAL A 49 -6.29 -0.04 -2.68
C VAL A 49 -7.72 0.04 -2.15
N GLY A 50 -7.95 -0.42 -0.93
CA GLY A 50 -9.25 -0.36 -0.26
C GLY A 50 -9.12 0.05 1.20
N THR A 51 -10.10 0.79 1.69
CA THR A 51 -10.12 1.29 3.08
C THR A 51 -10.77 0.37 4.12
N PRO A 52 -11.67 -0.60 3.81
CA PRO A 52 -12.44 -1.32 4.83
C PRO A 52 -11.61 -1.96 5.95
N ALA A 53 -10.50 -2.63 5.62
CA ALA A 53 -9.68 -3.35 6.61
C ALA A 53 -9.09 -2.41 7.67
N ILE A 54 -8.58 -1.25 7.25
CA ILE A 54 -7.95 -0.27 8.15
C ILE A 54 -8.98 0.59 8.87
N THR A 55 -10.13 0.89 8.24
CA THR A 55 -11.22 1.60 8.93
C THR A 55 -11.87 0.75 10.01
N THR A 56 -11.97 -0.58 9.82
CA THR A 56 -12.44 -1.51 10.87
C THR A 56 -11.50 -1.54 12.08
N ARG A 57 -10.21 -1.25 11.87
CA ARG A 57 -9.22 -1.10 12.96
C ARG A 57 -9.29 0.27 13.66
N GLY A 58 -10.15 1.18 13.20
CA GLY A 58 -10.34 2.51 13.79
C GLY A 58 -9.53 3.63 13.14
N MET A 59 -8.82 3.37 12.03
CA MET A 59 -8.06 4.41 11.32
C MET A 59 -9.01 5.37 10.56
N GLY A 60 -8.75 6.67 10.68
CA GLY A 60 -9.53 7.75 10.10
C GLY A 60 -8.79 8.50 9.00
N ARG A 61 -9.21 9.73 8.72
CA ARG A 61 -8.72 10.54 7.58
C ARG A 61 -7.24 10.90 7.70
N ASN A 62 -6.77 11.20 8.91
CA ASN A 62 -5.38 11.59 9.15
C ASN A 62 -4.45 10.40 8.88
N GLU A 63 -4.85 9.21 9.33
CA GLU A 63 -4.13 7.97 9.07
C GLU A 63 -4.13 7.64 7.58
N MET A 64 -5.22 7.90 6.84
CA MET A 64 -5.24 7.71 5.39
C MET A 64 -4.20 8.57 4.67
N ASN A 65 -4.08 9.86 5.02
CA ASN A 65 -3.08 10.74 4.42
C ASN A 65 -1.67 10.18 4.66
N HIS A 66 -1.39 9.79 5.90
CA HIS A 66 -0.11 9.22 6.27
C HIS A 66 0.19 7.91 5.52
N ILE A 67 -0.79 7.00 5.42
CA ILE A 67 -0.65 5.74 4.66
C ILE A 67 -0.33 6.03 3.18
N VAL A 68 -0.99 7.02 2.58
CA VAL A 68 -0.71 7.43 1.19
C VAL A 68 0.72 7.96 1.04
N ASP A 69 1.20 8.76 2.00
CA ASP A 69 2.59 9.26 1.99
C ASP A 69 3.60 8.11 2.10
N LEU A 70 3.32 7.08 2.90
CA LEU A 70 4.17 5.89 3.01
C LEU A 70 4.17 5.06 1.72
N ILE A 71 3.02 4.94 1.05
CA ILE A 71 2.90 4.27 -0.25
C ILE A 71 3.71 5.02 -1.32
N ASP A 72 3.58 6.35 -1.42
CA ASP A 72 4.30 7.15 -2.43
C ASP A 72 5.81 7.13 -2.19
N GLN A 73 6.27 7.17 -0.93
CA GLN A 73 7.69 7.02 -0.58
C GLN A 73 8.29 5.72 -1.10
N VAL A 74 7.60 4.58 -0.93
CA VAL A 74 8.07 3.30 -1.45
C VAL A 74 8.01 3.26 -2.98
N ILE A 75 6.95 3.79 -3.60
CA ILE A 75 6.81 3.77 -5.06
C ILE A 75 7.89 4.64 -5.73
N CYS A 76 8.22 5.81 -5.15
CA CYS A 76 9.23 6.71 -5.70
C CYS A 76 10.67 6.22 -5.51
N ASP A 77 10.90 5.28 -4.60
CA ASP A 77 12.24 4.76 -4.26
C ASP A 77 12.23 3.22 -4.19
N ILE A 78 11.62 2.61 -5.21
CA ILE A 78 11.13 1.22 -5.20
C ILE A 78 12.20 0.14 -5.05
N ASP A 79 13.46 0.46 -5.37
CA ASP A 79 14.60 -0.45 -5.28
C ASP A 79 15.50 -0.15 -4.07
N ASN A 80 15.15 0.86 -3.24
CA ASN A 80 15.95 1.24 -2.08
C ASN A 80 15.46 0.53 -0.81
N ASP A 81 16.14 -0.56 -0.46
CA ASP A 81 15.82 -1.34 0.74
C ASP A 81 15.93 -0.50 2.04
N ALA A 82 16.73 0.57 2.10
CA ALA A 82 16.77 1.43 3.28
C ALA A 82 15.47 2.23 3.46
N THR A 83 14.92 2.78 2.37
CA THR A 83 13.61 3.45 2.38
C THR A 83 12.50 2.47 2.72
N ILE A 84 12.50 1.29 2.09
CA ILE A 84 11.51 0.23 2.34
C ILE A 84 11.51 -0.22 3.80
N ASN A 85 12.69 -0.47 4.37
CA ASN A 85 12.81 -0.92 5.76
C ASN A 85 12.36 0.17 6.76
N ARG A 86 12.69 1.43 6.50
CA ARG A 86 12.23 2.55 7.33
C ARG A 86 10.71 2.67 7.29
N VAL A 87 10.11 2.64 6.09
CA VAL A 87 8.65 2.67 5.93
C VAL A 87 8.00 1.48 6.64
N GLY A 88 8.56 0.28 6.52
CA GLY A 88 8.06 -0.90 7.23
C GLY A 88 8.03 -0.75 8.75
N ALA A 89 9.07 -0.14 9.33
CA ALA A 89 9.09 0.16 10.76
C ALA A 89 8.00 1.16 11.18
N GLU A 90 7.76 2.18 10.35
CA GLU A 90 6.73 3.19 10.55
C GLU A 90 5.31 2.61 10.43
N VAL A 91 5.07 1.78 9.42
CA VAL A 91 3.81 1.01 9.24
C VAL A 91 3.51 0.15 10.47
N LYS A 92 4.53 -0.50 11.03
CA LYS A 92 4.39 -1.30 12.24
C LYS A 92 3.98 -0.43 13.44
N SER A 93 4.62 0.73 13.63
CA SER A 93 4.28 1.68 14.69
C SER A 93 2.83 2.20 14.57
N VAL A 94 2.38 2.47 13.34
CA VAL A 94 0.98 2.85 13.08
C VAL A 94 0.05 1.70 13.46
N CYS A 95 0.37 0.48 13.03
CA CYS A 95 -0.44 -0.70 13.32
C CYS A 95 -0.56 -1.00 14.83
N GLU A 96 0.50 -0.80 15.60
CA GLU A 96 0.51 -0.98 17.07
C GLU A 96 -0.44 0.00 17.78
N SER A 97 -0.65 1.19 17.22
CA SER A 97 -1.63 2.17 17.74
C SER A 97 -3.08 1.77 17.47
N PHE A 98 -3.31 0.82 16.56
CA PHE A 98 -4.63 0.32 16.15
C PHE A 98 -4.70 -1.21 16.22
N PRO A 99 -4.68 -1.80 17.44
CA PRO A 99 -4.66 -3.25 17.63
C PRO A 99 -5.93 -3.91 17.08
N LEU A 100 -5.75 -5.11 16.51
CA LEU A 100 -6.84 -5.99 16.09
C LEU A 100 -7.32 -6.82 17.28
N TYR A 101 -8.62 -7.11 17.35
CA TYR A 101 -9.23 -7.98 18.39
C TYR A 101 -8.81 -7.57 19.81
N ARG A 102 -9.13 -6.33 20.20
CA ARG A 102 -8.75 -5.81 21.53
C ARG A 102 -9.20 -6.74 22.65
N GLU A 103 -10.37 -7.35 22.49
CA GLU A 103 -10.96 -8.33 23.38
C GLU A 103 -10.16 -9.63 23.59
N LEU A 104 -9.16 -9.93 22.74
CA LEU A 104 -8.26 -11.07 22.89
C LEU A 104 -6.91 -10.69 23.53
N HIS A 105 -6.69 -9.40 23.79
CA HIS A 105 -5.45 -8.85 24.35
C HIS A 105 -5.60 -8.32 25.79
N ASP A 106 -6.83 -8.30 26.31
CA ASP A 106 -7.19 -8.03 27.71
C ASP A 106 -7.21 -9.33 28.53
#